data_AF-Q9IAY1-F1
#
_entry.id   AF-Q9IAY1-F1
#
_cell.length_a   1.000
_cell.length_b   1.000
_cell.length_c   1.000
_cell.angle_alpha   90.00
_cell.angle_beta   90.00
_cell.angle_gamma   90.00
#
_symmetry.space_group_name_H-M   'P 1'
#
loop_
_entity.id
_entity.type
_entity.pdbx_description
1 polymer ?
#
loop_
_entity_poly.entity_id
_entity_poly.type
_entity_poly.pdbx_seq_one_letter_code
_entity_poly.pdbx_strand_id
1 'polypeptide(L)'
;FPYQGSSTILESGNVNDYEVVYPRKVTALPKGAVQQKYEDAMQYEFKVNGEPVVLHLEKNKGLFSKDYSEIHYSPDGRRITTHPLVEDHCYYRGHIRNDADSTASISACNGLKGHFKLRGETYLIEPMKISNSEAHAVYKYENVEKEDEAHKMCGVTQNWESYEPIKKASQLIVSTEFQRYMEIVIVVDHSMYTKYKGDSDKIKAWVYEMINTISESYRYLYIDIIVSALEMWSEKDLINVETSAENTLKSFGEWRAKDLIHRISHDNAQLLTATDFDGPTIGLAYVASMCDPKRSVGVVQDHSSVNHLVAITLAHEIAHNLGVHHDKSSCSCGSGYTCIMSPVINSEVIKYFSDCSYIQCREYISKENPPCILNKPLRTDTVSTPVSGNELLEAGKDYD
;
A
#
# COMPACT_ATOMS: atom_id res chain seq x y z
N PHE A 1 18.61 -16.62 -25.01
CA PHE A 1 18.09 -17.54 -24.00
C PHE A 1 17.88 -16.74 -22.73
N PRO A 2 16.68 -16.73 -22.15
CA PRO A 2 16.53 -16.23 -20.79
C PRO A 2 17.44 -17.06 -19.88
N TYR A 3 18.21 -16.38 -19.04
CA TYR A 3 19.05 -17.03 -18.04
C TYR A 3 18.16 -17.33 -16.83
N GLN A 4 17.95 -18.61 -16.52
CA GLN A 4 17.39 -19.02 -15.22
C GLN A 4 18.52 -18.99 -14.20
N GLY A 5 18.40 -18.11 -13.20
CA GLY A 5 19.30 -18.12 -12.05
C GLY A 5 18.64 -18.84 -10.88
N SER A 6 19.44 -19.46 -10.02
CA SER A 6 18.95 -20.12 -8.80
C SER A 6 19.76 -19.77 -7.55
N SER A 7 20.63 -18.73 -7.61
CA SER A 7 21.66 -18.53 -6.57
C SER A 7 22.00 -17.09 -6.23
N THR A 8 21.16 -16.10 -6.59
CA THR A 8 21.38 -14.70 -6.20
C THR A 8 20.43 -14.36 -5.05
N ILE A 9 20.95 -13.81 -3.96
CA ILE A 9 20.11 -13.28 -2.86
C ILE A 9 19.41 -12.03 -3.39
N LEU A 10 18.12 -12.17 -3.68
CA LEU A 10 17.25 -11.06 -4.04
C LEU A 10 16.81 -10.31 -2.76
N GLU A 11 16.24 -9.11 -2.90
CA GLU A 11 15.74 -8.39 -1.73
C GLU A 11 14.58 -9.13 -1.08
N SER A 12 13.77 -9.82 -1.90
CA SER A 12 12.66 -10.66 -1.44
C SER A 12 13.10 -11.96 -0.74
N GLY A 13 14.41 -12.26 -0.70
CA GLY A 13 14.96 -13.48 -0.12
C GLY A 13 15.46 -14.47 -1.16
N ASN A 14 15.47 -15.76 -0.80
CA ASN A 14 15.88 -16.83 -1.70
C ASN A 14 14.73 -17.21 -2.63
N VAL A 15 15.01 -17.26 -3.93
CA VAL A 15 14.04 -17.64 -4.96
C VAL A 15 14.63 -18.79 -5.76
N ASN A 16 13.91 -19.91 -5.78
CA ASN A 16 14.34 -21.16 -6.40
C ASN A 16 14.40 -21.10 -7.92
N ASP A 17 13.51 -20.32 -8.53
CA ASP A 17 13.38 -20.18 -9.97
C ASP A 17 12.89 -18.78 -10.35
N TYR A 18 13.73 -18.07 -11.09
CA TYR A 18 13.44 -16.75 -11.64
C TYR A 18 14.03 -16.59 -13.05
N GLU A 19 13.37 -15.78 -13.86
CA GLU A 19 13.84 -15.34 -15.18
C GLU A 19 14.55 -13.99 -15.04
N VAL A 20 15.75 -13.87 -15.61
CA VAL A 20 16.42 -12.58 -15.75
C VAL A 20 15.88 -11.85 -16.99
N VAL A 21 15.25 -10.71 -16.78
CA VAL A 21 14.68 -9.86 -17.83
C VAL A 21 15.35 -8.48 -17.87
N TYR A 22 15.18 -7.79 -18.99
CA TYR A 22 15.71 -6.44 -19.22
C TYR A 22 14.57 -5.54 -19.69
N PRO A 23 13.79 -4.95 -18.77
CA PRO A 23 12.67 -4.09 -19.11
C PRO A 23 13.14 -2.86 -19.88
N ARG A 24 12.62 -2.67 -21.09
CA ARG A 24 12.92 -1.50 -21.92
C ARG A 24 11.75 -0.55 -21.92
N LYS A 25 11.99 0.71 -21.59
CA LYS A 25 10.96 1.74 -21.65
C LYS A 25 10.63 2.06 -23.12
N VAL A 26 9.40 1.80 -23.53
CA VAL A 26 8.89 2.15 -24.86
C VAL A 26 8.63 3.65 -24.87
N THR A 27 9.51 4.40 -25.53
CA THR A 27 9.43 5.87 -25.54
C THR A 27 8.23 6.31 -26.38
N ALA A 28 7.33 7.11 -25.80
CA ALA A 28 6.28 7.79 -26.57
C ALA A 28 6.43 9.32 -26.65
N LEU A 29 7.33 9.92 -25.85
CA LEU A 29 7.36 11.39 -25.71
C LEU A 29 8.15 12.09 -26.82
N PRO A 30 7.58 13.14 -27.45
CA PRO A 30 8.32 14.06 -28.30
C PRO A 30 9.46 14.75 -27.54
N LYS A 31 10.63 14.88 -28.18
CA LYS A 31 11.73 15.73 -27.68
C LYS A 31 11.20 17.16 -27.46
N GLY A 32 11.27 17.66 -26.22
CA GLY A 32 11.01 19.09 -25.91
C GLY A 32 9.92 19.36 -24.86
N ALA A 33 9.18 18.35 -24.39
CA ALA A 33 8.35 18.52 -23.20
C ALA A 33 9.24 18.65 -21.95
N VAL A 34 8.84 19.50 -20.99
CA VAL A 34 9.45 19.53 -19.65
C VAL A 34 9.33 18.12 -19.09
N GLN A 35 10.47 17.42 -18.94
CA GLN A 35 10.48 16.10 -18.32
C GLN A 35 10.19 16.30 -16.83
N GLN A 36 8.95 16.03 -16.44
CA GLN A 36 8.67 15.67 -15.05
C GLN A 36 9.61 14.51 -14.68
N LYS A 37 10.16 14.51 -13.46
CA LYS A 37 11.05 13.45 -12.97
C LYS A 37 10.42 12.06 -13.16
N TYR A 38 9.10 11.99 -13.02
CA TYR A 38 8.28 10.81 -13.25
C TYR A 38 7.11 11.14 -14.19
N GLU A 39 7.00 10.42 -15.30
CA GLU A 39 5.93 10.60 -16.29
C GLU A 39 4.58 10.07 -15.75
N ASP A 40 3.47 10.65 -16.20
CA ASP A 40 2.15 10.21 -15.75
C ASP A 40 1.73 8.84 -16.30
N ALA A 41 2.27 8.46 -17.46
CA ALA A 41 2.07 7.16 -18.05
C ALA A 41 3.36 6.71 -18.72
N MET A 42 3.64 5.41 -18.65
CA MET A 42 4.81 4.80 -19.28
C MET A 42 4.50 3.37 -19.72
N GLN A 43 5.32 2.86 -20.63
CA GLN A 43 5.22 1.50 -21.11
C GLN A 43 6.57 0.83 -21.04
N TYR A 44 6.60 -0.41 -20.57
CA TYR A 44 7.79 -1.24 -20.55
C TYR A 44 7.56 -2.52 -21.34
N GLU A 45 8.55 -2.92 -22.14
CA GLU A 45 8.56 -4.19 -22.84
C GLU A 45 9.64 -5.11 -22.30
N PHE A 46 9.30 -6.37 -22.09
CA PHE A 46 10.23 -7.46 -21.75
C PHE A 46 9.63 -8.80 -22.18
N LYS A 47 10.32 -9.91 -21.90
CA LYS A 47 9.80 -11.25 -22.15
C LYS A 47 9.62 -11.99 -20.84
N VAL A 48 8.54 -12.75 -20.74
CA VAL A 48 8.28 -13.70 -19.65
C VAL A 48 8.01 -15.05 -20.27
N ASN A 49 8.75 -16.08 -19.90
CA ASN A 49 8.73 -17.41 -20.50
C ASN A 49 8.89 -17.37 -22.04
N GLY A 50 9.74 -16.45 -22.53
CA GLY A 50 9.97 -16.24 -23.96
C GLY A 50 8.90 -15.45 -24.71
N GLU A 51 7.73 -15.22 -24.10
CA GLU A 51 6.62 -14.45 -24.69
C GLU A 51 6.77 -12.95 -24.43
N PRO A 52 6.52 -12.08 -25.41
CA PRO A 52 6.60 -10.64 -25.21
C PRO A 52 5.48 -10.13 -24.30
N VAL A 53 5.88 -9.37 -23.29
CA VAL A 53 4.99 -8.67 -22.35
C VAL A 53 5.21 -7.17 -22.54
N VAL A 54 4.10 -6.44 -22.71
CA VAL A 54 4.13 -4.97 -22.70
C VAL A 54 3.28 -4.49 -21.53
N LEU A 55 3.95 -3.97 -20.52
CA LEU A 55 3.37 -3.45 -19.31
C LEU A 55 3.02 -1.97 -19.48
N HIS A 56 1.74 -1.63 -19.39
CA HIS A 56 1.24 -0.26 -19.37
C HIS A 56 1.08 0.20 -17.93
N LEU A 57 1.71 1.31 -17.59
CA LEU A 57 1.75 1.85 -16.24
C LEU A 57 1.21 3.29 -16.25
N GLU A 58 0.30 3.57 -15.33
CA GLU A 58 -0.25 4.89 -15.04
C GLU A 58 0.05 5.26 -13.59
N LYS A 59 0.54 6.49 -13.39
CA LYS A 59 0.92 6.98 -12.07
C LYS A 59 -0.31 6.97 -11.14
N ASN A 60 -0.14 6.44 -9.94
CA ASN A 60 -1.21 6.41 -8.94
C ASN A 60 -1.37 7.79 -8.25
N LYS A 61 -1.83 8.78 -9.01
CA LYS A 61 -1.86 10.20 -8.58
C LYS A 61 -2.73 10.50 -7.35
N GLY A 62 -3.52 9.53 -6.89
CA GLY A 62 -4.39 9.66 -5.71
C GLY A 62 -3.82 9.00 -4.45
N LEU A 63 -2.59 8.47 -4.51
CA LEU A 63 -2.02 7.68 -3.43
C LEU A 63 -1.72 8.50 -2.17
N PHE A 64 -1.42 9.79 -2.31
CA PHE A 64 -1.08 10.69 -1.21
C PHE A 64 -2.10 11.82 -1.09
N SER A 65 -2.47 12.16 0.14
CA SER A 65 -3.24 13.36 0.46
C SER A 65 -2.45 14.61 0.09
N LYS A 66 -3.13 15.76 -0.05
CA LYS A 66 -2.47 17.03 -0.43
C LYS A 66 -1.52 17.53 0.66
N ASP A 67 -1.89 17.33 1.91
CA ASP A 67 -1.16 17.68 3.12
C ASP A 67 -0.35 16.51 3.68
N TYR A 68 0.00 15.55 2.81
CA TYR A 68 0.80 14.40 3.17
C TYR A 68 2.06 14.82 3.94
N SER A 69 2.29 14.16 5.07
CA SER A 69 3.41 14.45 5.94
C SER A 69 4.18 13.21 6.35
N GLU A 70 5.49 13.37 6.48
CA GLU A 70 6.41 12.38 7.01
C GLU A 70 6.91 12.87 8.35
N ILE A 71 6.80 12.02 9.38
CA ILE A 71 7.12 12.35 10.76
C ILE A 71 8.20 11.41 11.26
N HIS A 72 9.23 12.00 11.88
CA HIS A 72 10.25 11.28 12.64
C HIS A 72 10.62 12.10 13.89
N TYR A 73 11.50 11.58 14.72
CA TYR A 73 11.89 12.17 15.99
C TYR A 73 13.39 12.44 16.03
N SER A 74 13.78 13.60 16.57
CA SER A 74 15.19 13.88 16.86
C SER A 74 15.64 13.20 18.15
N PRO A 75 16.95 13.01 18.38
CA PRO A 75 17.49 12.34 19.58
C PRO A 75 17.07 12.95 20.93
N ASP A 76 16.65 14.22 20.94
CA ASP A 76 16.10 14.89 22.13
C ASP A 76 14.58 14.70 22.31
N GLY A 77 13.96 13.87 21.47
CA GLY A 77 12.54 13.52 21.49
C GLY A 77 11.61 14.52 20.82
N ARG A 78 12.12 15.57 20.14
CA ARG A 78 11.26 16.49 19.39
C ARG A 78 10.75 15.83 18.11
N ARG A 79 9.47 16.07 17.81
CA ARG A 79 8.85 15.67 16.55
C ARG A 79 9.32 16.55 15.42
N ILE A 80 9.78 15.95 14.33
CA ILE A 80 10.13 16.59 13.07
C ILE A 80 9.10 16.17 12.03
N THR A 81 8.45 17.14 11.42
CA THR A 81 7.44 16.93 10.38
C THR A 81 7.92 17.55 9.08
N THR A 82 7.91 16.78 8.00
CA THR A 82 8.25 17.22 6.65
C THR A 82 7.08 16.96 5.70
N HIS A 83 6.98 17.75 4.64
CA HIS A 83 5.88 17.67 3.66
C HIS A 83 6.49 17.51 2.27
N PRO A 84 6.77 16.27 1.84
CA PRO A 84 7.35 16.03 0.52
C PRO A 84 6.34 16.35 -0.60
N LEU A 85 6.84 16.58 -1.81
CA LEU A 85 6.00 16.87 -2.96
C LEU A 85 5.24 15.61 -3.40
N VAL A 86 3.92 15.62 -3.19
CA VAL A 86 3.03 14.47 -3.44
C VAL A 86 2.91 14.07 -4.90
N GLU A 87 3.23 14.98 -5.82
CA GLU A 87 3.24 14.70 -7.26
C GLU A 87 4.56 14.05 -7.73
N ASP A 88 5.63 14.13 -6.93
CA ASP A 88 6.97 13.63 -7.26
C ASP A 88 7.18 12.18 -6.79
N HIS A 89 6.23 11.31 -7.13
CA HIS A 89 6.31 9.88 -6.79
C HIS A 89 6.32 8.98 -8.03
N CYS A 90 6.79 7.76 -7.81
CA CYS A 90 7.09 6.75 -8.83
C CYS A 90 6.31 5.46 -8.63
N TYR A 91 5.11 5.56 -8.06
CA TYR A 91 4.22 4.42 -7.81
C TYR A 91 3.12 4.39 -8.86
N TYR A 92 3.04 3.28 -9.56
CA TYR A 92 2.20 3.08 -10.73
C TYR A 92 1.29 1.90 -10.55
N ARG A 93 0.13 1.98 -11.18
CA ARG A 93 -0.75 0.86 -11.42
C ARG A 93 -0.80 0.57 -12.91
N GLY A 94 -1.23 -0.62 -13.30
CA GLY A 94 -1.18 -0.96 -14.71
C GLY A 94 -1.88 -2.24 -15.10
N HIS A 95 -1.64 -2.60 -16.34
CA HIS A 95 -2.10 -3.82 -16.98
C HIS A 95 -1.14 -4.20 -18.10
N ILE A 96 -1.23 -5.43 -18.55
CA ILE A 96 -0.48 -5.96 -19.70
C ILE A 96 -1.31 -5.76 -20.96
N ARG A 97 -0.64 -5.31 -22.02
CA ARG A 97 -1.26 -5.12 -23.33
C ARG A 97 -1.88 -6.43 -23.82
N ASN A 98 -3.13 -6.36 -24.29
CA ASN A 98 -3.91 -7.49 -24.79
C ASN A 98 -4.23 -8.58 -23.75
N ASP A 99 -4.14 -8.27 -22.45
CA ASP A 99 -4.65 -9.11 -21.37
C ASP A 99 -5.60 -8.28 -20.50
N ALA A 100 -6.91 -8.43 -20.74
CA ALA A 100 -7.92 -7.61 -20.08
C ALA A 100 -8.05 -7.89 -18.57
N ASP A 101 -7.66 -9.08 -18.13
CA ASP A 101 -7.75 -9.52 -16.73
C ASP A 101 -6.43 -9.32 -15.95
N SER A 102 -5.43 -8.76 -16.64
CA SER A 102 -4.14 -8.41 -16.07
C SER A 102 -4.23 -7.16 -15.20
N THR A 103 -3.34 -7.11 -14.22
CA THR A 103 -3.24 -6.03 -13.24
C THR A 103 -1.77 -5.85 -12.89
N ALA A 104 -1.36 -4.68 -12.41
CA ALA A 104 0.01 -4.42 -12.00
C ALA A 104 0.07 -3.32 -10.94
N SER A 105 0.95 -3.49 -9.97
CA SER A 105 1.35 -2.50 -8.97
C SER A 105 2.88 -2.43 -8.97
N ILE A 106 3.43 -1.31 -9.41
CA ILE A 106 4.86 -1.17 -9.70
C ILE A 106 5.40 0.15 -9.16
N SER A 107 6.44 0.04 -8.36
CA SER A 107 7.40 1.12 -8.09
C SER A 107 8.40 1.18 -9.25
N ALA A 108 8.57 2.36 -9.84
CA ALA A 108 9.57 2.64 -10.89
C ALA A 108 10.68 3.57 -10.39
N CYS A 109 10.87 3.66 -9.07
CA CYS A 109 11.77 4.63 -8.44
C CYS A 109 13.25 4.38 -8.74
N ASN A 110 13.67 3.11 -8.69
CA ASN A 110 15.06 2.66 -8.91
C ASN A 110 15.07 1.34 -9.69
N GLY A 111 14.39 1.31 -10.84
CA GLY A 111 14.02 0.09 -11.55
C GLY A 111 12.59 -0.35 -11.19
N LEU A 112 12.08 -1.36 -11.90
CA LEU A 112 10.73 -1.87 -11.71
C LEU A 112 10.70 -2.83 -10.53
N LYS A 113 9.95 -2.49 -9.49
CA LYS A 113 9.74 -3.35 -8.32
C LYS A 113 8.25 -3.47 -8.01
N GLY A 114 7.76 -4.67 -7.74
CA GLY A 114 6.36 -4.92 -7.39
C GLY A 114 5.84 -6.20 -8.02
N HIS A 115 4.58 -6.20 -8.47
CA HIS A 115 3.96 -7.39 -9.06
C HIS A 115 3.04 -7.05 -10.23
N PHE A 116 2.80 -8.06 -11.06
CA PHE A 116 1.81 -8.02 -12.13
C PHE A 116 1.15 -9.38 -12.33
N LYS A 117 -0.07 -9.39 -12.86
CA LYS A 117 -0.80 -10.59 -13.25
C LYS A 117 -0.75 -10.75 -14.77
N LEU A 118 -0.42 -11.96 -15.22
CA LEU A 118 -0.40 -12.34 -16.63
C LEU A 118 -1.10 -13.70 -16.77
N ARG A 119 -2.20 -13.75 -17.53
CA ARG A 119 -2.95 -14.99 -17.82
C ARG A 119 -3.35 -15.79 -16.57
N GLY A 120 -3.77 -15.10 -15.50
CA GLY A 120 -4.11 -15.73 -14.23
C GLY A 120 -2.95 -15.80 -13.23
N GLU A 121 -1.72 -15.88 -13.69
CA GLU A 121 -0.57 -16.07 -12.80
C GLU A 121 -0.04 -14.72 -12.30
N THR A 122 0.35 -14.66 -11.02
CA THR A 122 0.98 -13.45 -10.46
C THR A 122 2.48 -13.62 -10.43
N TYR A 123 3.17 -12.61 -10.96
CA TYR A 123 4.61 -12.51 -11.02
C TYR A 123 5.07 -11.33 -10.17
N LEU A 124 6.16 -11.53 -9.46
CA LEU A 124 6.93 -10.48 -8.81
C LEU A 124 8.06 -10.07 -9.74
N ILE A 125 8.40 -8.79 -9.71
CA ILE A 125 9.54 -8.22 -10.40
C ILE A 125 10.35 -7.38 -9.42
N GLU A 126 11.67 -7.52 -9.45
CA GLU A 126 12.57 -6.64 -8.70
C GLU A 126 13.91 -6.42 -9.43
N PRO A 127 14.57 -5.27 -9.23
CA PRO A 127 15.90 -5.01 -9.78
C PRO A 127 16.93 -5.96 -9.17
N MET A 128 17.82 -6.49 -9.99
CA MET A 128 18.96 -7.26 -9.48
C MET A 128 20.03 -6.33 -8.91
N LYS A 129 20.63 -6.69 -7.76
CA LYS A 129 21.73 -5.94 -7.14
C LYS A 129 23.08 -6.19 -7.85
N ILE A 130 23.09 -6.14 -9.18
CA ILE A 130 24.27 -6.28 -10.02
C ILE A 130 24.68 -4.90 -10.50
N SER A 131 25.92 -4.48 -10.23
CA SER A 131 26.42 -3.15 -10.60
C SER A 131 26.31 -2.90 -12.11
N ASN A 132 25.83 -1.71 -12.49
CA ASN A 132 25.64 -1.27 -13.89
C ASN A 132 24.73 -2.17 -14.73
N SER A 133 23.80 -2.90 -14.11
CA SER A 133 22.85 -3.75 -14.81
C SER A 133 21.43 -3.19 -14.71
N GLU A 134 20.72 -3.15 -15.84
CA GLU A 134 19.27 -2.94 -15.90
C GLU A 134 18.50 -4.26 -15.75
N ALA A 135 19.17 -5.33 -15.29
CA ALA A 135 18.58 -6.65 -15.11
C ALA A 135 17.58 -6.66 -13.95
N HIS A 136 16.48 -7.35 -14.18
CA HIS A 136 15.45 -7.60 -13.19
C HIS A 136 15.22 -9.10 -13.07
N ALA A 137 14.87 -9.57 -11.88
CA ALA A 137 14.37 -10.91 -11.69
C ALA A 137 12.84 -10.88 -11.81
N VAL A 138 12.28 -11.80 -12.59
CA VAL A 138 10.83 -12.06 -12.66
C VAL A 138 10.59 -13.49 -12.21
N TYR A 139 9.73 -13.66 -11.23
CA TYR A 139 9.44 -14.98 -10.65
C TYR A 139 8.03 -15.04 -10.14
N LYS A 140 7.53 -16.26 -9.95
CA LYS A 140 6.26 -16.48 -9.28
C LYS A 140 6.48 -16.57 -7.78
N TYR A 141 5.48 -16.17 -7.00
CA TYR A 141 5.52 -16.30 -5.56
C TYR A 141 5.76 -17.75 -5.09
N GLU A 142 5.19 -18.73 -5.78
CA GLU A 142 5.36 -20.15 -5.47
C GLU A 142 6.83 -20.61 -5.48
N ASN A 143 7.71 -19.84 -6.13
CA ASN A 143 9.15 -20.12 -6.22
C ASN A 143 9.98 -19.46 -5.10
N VAL A 144 9.38 -18.61 -4.26
CA VAL A 144 10.06 -18.02 -3.10
C VAL A 144 10.23 -19.09 -2.03
N GLU A 145 11.43 -19.21 -1.45
CA GLU A 145 11.65 -20.09 -0.31
C GLU A 145 10.84 -19.60 0.89
N LYS A 146 10.05 -20.51 1.47
CA LYS A 146 9.10 -20.20 2.55
C LYS A 146 9.81 -20.35 3.87
N GLU A 147 10.27 -19.25 4.45
CA GLU A 147 10.82 -19.23 5.80
C GLU A 147 9.67 -19.34 6.82
N ASP A 148 9.47 -20.55 7.37
CA ASP A 148 8.60 -20.84 8.52
C ASP A 148 7.21 -20.16 8.49
N GLU A 149 6.66 -19.89 7.31
CA GLU A 149 5.36 -19.24 7.14
C GLU A 149 4.19 -20.15 7.52
N ALA A 150 4.47 -21.46 7.68
CA ALA A 150 3.49 -22.39 8.20
C ALA A 150 3.00 -21.84 9.54
N HIS A 151 1.69 -21.68 9.66
CA HIS A 151 0.98 -21.22 10.86
C HIS A 151 0.80 -19.70 11.03
N LYS A 152 1.19 -18.80 10.12
CA LYS A 152 0.87 -17.36 10.28
C LYS A 152 -0.62 -17.05 10.04
N MET A 153 -1.29 -16.36 10.97
CA MET A 153 -2.74 -16.09 10.91
C MET A 153 -3.13 -14.73 11.51
N CYS A 154 -4.33 -14.27 11.18
CA CYS A 154 -4.94 -13.10 11.81
C CYS A 154 -5.45 -13.45 13.22
N GLY A 155 -5.22 -12.55 14.19
CA GLY A 155 -5.66 -12.71 15.57
C GLY A 155 -7.15 -12.47 15.82
N VAL A 156 -7.90 -11.97 14.82
CA VAL A 156 -9.34 -11.69 14.98
C VAL A 156 -10.12 -13.01 15.12
N THR A 157 -10.78 -13.19 16.27
CA THR A 157 -11.65 -14.34 16.53
C THR A 157 -13.13 -14.00 16.32
N GLN A 158 -14.02 -15.01 16.21
CA GLN A 158 -15.46 -14.75 16.05
C GLN A 158 -16.09 -14.01 17.25
N ASN A 159 -15.52 -14.18 18.44
CA ASN A 159 -15.95 -13.50 19.67
C ASN A 159 -15.15 -12.22 19.95
N TRP A 160 -14.24 -11.83 19.04
CA TRP A 160 -13.49 -10.58 19.15
C TRP A 160 -14.45 -9.40 19.18
N GLU A 161 -14.05 -8.33 19.88
CA GLU A 161 -14.88 -7.19 20.28
C GLU A 161 -15.65 -6.53 19.11
N SER A 162 -16.79 -7.12 18.75
CA SER A 162 -17.82 -6.56 17.88
C SER A 162 -18.66 -5.59 18.71
N TYR A 163 -18.16 -4.38 18.93
CA TYR A 163 -18.93 -3.35 19.67
C TYR A 163 -20.00 -2.67 18.82
N GLU A 164 -20.96 -2.11 19.53
CA GLU A 164 -22.15 -1.45 19.00
C GLU A 164 -21.86 -0.46 17.87
N PRO A 165 -22.76 -0.39 16.87
CA PRO A 165 -22.62 0.47 15.71
C PRO A 165 -22.39 1.93 16.10
N ILE A 166 -21.57 2.60 15.31
CA ILE A 166 -21.38 4.06 15.35
C ILE A 166 -22.78 4.68 15.38
N LYS A 167 -23.02 5.61 16.32
CA LYS A 167 -24.32 6.30 16.46
C LYS A 167 -24.83 6.66 15.07
N LYS A 168 -25.90 5.99 14.64
CA LYS A 168 -26.45 6.05 13.28
C LYS A 168 -26.39 7.47 12.76
N ALA A 169 -25.48 7.73 11.83
CA ALA A 169 -25.57 8.93 11.01
C ALA A 169 -26.96 8.90 10.37
N SER A 170 -27.67 10.03 10.45
CA SER A 170 -29.03 10.21 9.96
C SER A 170 -29.25 9.48 8.63
N GLN A 171 -30.42 8.85 8.45
CA GLN A 171 -30.87 8.13 7.26
C GLN A 171 -30.84 9.01 5.99
N LEU A 172 -29.65 9.31 5.49
CA LEU A 172 -29.46 9.75 4.13
C LEU A 172 -29.55 8.51 3.26
N ILE A 173 -30.32 8.61 2.17
CA ILE A 173 -30.39 7.57 1.16
C ILE A 173 -29.01 7.55 0.49
N VAL A 174 -28.12 6.71 0.99
CA VAL A 174 -26.79 6.50 0.44
C VAL A 174 -26.97 5.57 -0.75
N SER A 175 -26.65 6.05 -1.95
CA SER A 175 -26.50 5.13 -3.08
C SER A 175 -25.31 4.22 -2.78
N THR A 176 -25.60 2.92 -2.82
CA THR A 176 -24.65 1.84 -2.61
C THR A 176 -23.69 1.67 -3.78
N GLU A 177 -23.73 2.52 -4.80
CA GLU A 177 -22.89 2.41 -6.00
C GLU A 177 -21.81 3.50 -6.11
N PHE A 178 -21.70 4.39 -5.12
CA PHE A 178 -20.66 5.40 -5.16
C PHE A 178 -19.30 4.89 -4.65
N GLN A 179 -18.25 5.42 -5.27
CA GLN A 179 -16.85 5.37 -4.81
C GLN A 179 -16.74 5.91 -3.37
N ARG A 180 -15.84 5.34 -2.58
CA ARG A 180 -15.42 5.83 -1.25
C ARG A 180 -13.95 6.20 -1.26
N TYR A 181 -13.53 6.98 -0.29
CA TYR A 181 -12.16 7.45 -0.13
C TYR A 181 -11.77 7.17 1.31
N MET A 182 -10.57 6.64 1.54
CA MET A 182 -10.09 6.32 2.88
C MET A 182 -8.72 6.94 3.08
N GLU A 183 -8.67 7.94 3.94
CA GLU A 183 -7.47 8.62 4.38
C GLU A 183 -6.81 7.84 5.53
N ILE A 184 -5.65 7.24 5.29
CA ILE A 184 -4.96 6.38 6.26
C ILE A 184 -3.66 7.01 6.77
N VAL A 185 -3.32 6.75 8.03
CA VAL A 185 -1.97 7.00 8.57
C VAL A 185 -1.27 5.67 8.79
N ILE A 186 -0.05 5.55 8.28
CA ILE A 186 0.83 4.42 8.60
C ILE A 186 1.81 4.86 9.68
N VAL A 187 1.89 4.07 10.74
CA VAL A 187 2.85 4.25 11.82
C VAL A 187 3.84 3.10 11.77
N VAL A 188 5.13 3.41 11.84
CA VAL A 188 6.21 2.43 11.90
C VAL A 188 6.83 2.54 13.28
N ASP A 189 6.77 1.48 14.06
CA ASP A 189 7.32 1.46 15.41
C ASP A 189 8.86 1.45 15.41
N HIS A 190 9.45 1.55 16.59
CA HIS A 190 10.90 1.60 16.74
C HIS A 190 11.58 0.26 16.43
N SER A 191 10.89 -0.87 16.66
CA SER A 191 11.43 -2.19 16.35
C SER A 191 11.60 -2.36 14.83
N MET A 192 10.63 -1.95 14.02
CA MET A 192 10.70 -1.96 12.56
C MET A 192 11.69 -0.90 12.07
N TYR A 193 11.71 0.30 12.66
CA TYR A 193 12.75 1.29 12.35
C TYR A 193 14.16 0.73 12.52
N THR A 194 14.38 -0.03 13.60
CA THR A 194 15.64 -0.73 13.89
C THR A 194 15.90 -1.89 12.91
N LYS A 195 14.88 -2.68 12.55
CA LYS A 195 14.98 -3.75 11.53
C LYS A 195 15.55 -3.21 10.21
N TYR A 196 15.10 -2.03 9.80
CA TYR A 196 15.59 -1.34 8.60
C TYR A 196 16.83 -0.46 8.84
N LYS A 197 17.53 -0.65 9.97
CA LYS A 197 18.78 0.03 10.33
C LYS A 197 18.66 1.56 10.40
N GLY A 198 17.47 2.06 10.73
CA GLY A 198 17.15 3.49 10.74
C GLY A 198 17.18 4.16 9.36
N ASP A 199 17.17 3.37 8.28
CA ASP A 199 17.12 3.87 6.92
C ASP A 199 15.69 4.29 6.57
N SER A 200 15.38 5.55 6.84
CA SER A 200 14.05 6.13 6.59
C SER A 200 13.63 6.02 5.12
N ASP A 201 14.56 6.08 4.17
CA ASP A 201 14.23 5.99 2.75
C ASP A 201 13.83 4.57 2.35
N LYS A 202 14.46 3.54 2.92
CA LYS A 202 14.02 2.15 2.75
C LYS A 202 12.65 1.91 3.37
N ILE A 203 12.39 2.43 4.56
CA ILE A 203 11.08 2.29 5.23
C ILE A 203 9.98 2.96 4.40
N LYS A 204 10.23 4.18 3.90
CA LYS A 204 9.30 4.88 2.99
C LYS A 204 8.99 4.05 1.75
N ALA A 205 10.03 3.56 1.07
CA ALA A 205 9.87 2.74 -0.12
C ALA A 205 9.03 1.49 0.19
N TRP A 206 9.34 0.80 1.29
CA TRP A 206 8.60 -0.38 1.75
C TRP A 206 7.12 -0.08 1.99
N VAL A 207 6.81 0.99 2.73
CA VAL A 207 5.43 1.40 3.03
C VAL A 207 4.69 1.79 1.74
N TYR A 208 5.29 2.61 0.89
CA TYR A 208 4.62 3.07 -0.33
C TYR A 208 4.39 1.95 -1.34
N GLU A 209 5.30 0.97 -1.43
CA GLU A 209 5.10 -0.26 -2.21
C GLU A 209 3.91 -1.06 -1.68
N MET A 210 3.76 -1.19 -0.35
CA MET A 210 2.59 -1.84 0.26
C MET A 210 1.31 -1.08 -0.06
N ILE A 211 1.27 0.24 0.15
CA ILE A 211 0.07 1.03 -0.09
C ILE A 211 -0.32 1.00 -1.58
N ASN A 212 0.64 1.04 -2.50
CA ASN A 212 0.32 0.93 -3.93
C ASN A 212 -0.36 -0.41 -4.26
N THR A 213 0.12 -1.50 -3.65
CA THR A 213 -0.50 -2.84 -3.74
C THR A 213 -1.90 -2.87 -3.14
N ILE A 214 -2.09 -2.31 -1.95
CA ILE A 214 -3.38 -2.25 -1.26
C ILE A 214 -4.38 -1.41 -2.06
N SER A 215 -3.94 -0.25 -2.58
CA SER A 215 -4.73 0.64 -3.42
C SER A 215 -5.29 -0.09 -4.64
N GLU A 216 -4.51 -0.99 -5.25
CA GLU A 216 -4.96 -1.84 -6.34
C GLU A 216 -6.06 -2.83 -5.90
N SER A 217 -5.86 -3.55 -4.78
CA SER A 217 -6.84 -4.51 -4.26
C SER A 217 -8.17 -3.86 -3.84
N TYR A 218 -8.12 -2.68 -3.22
CA TYR A 218 -9.31 -1.98 -2.72
C TYR A 218 -10.19 -1.35 -3.81
N ARG A 219 -9.69 -1.21 -5.05
CA ARG A 219 -10.53 -0.81 -6.19
C ARG A 219 -11.69 -1.78 -6.43
N TYR A 220 -11.49 -3.08 -6.17
CA TYR A 220 -12.56 -4.07 -6.26
C TYR A 220 -13.72 -3.77 -5.29
N LEU A 221 -13.43 -3.11 -4.16
CA LEU A 221 -14.41 -2.67 -3.16
C LEU A 221 -14.94 -1.25 -3.42
N TYR A 222 -14.51 -0.60 -4.50
CA TYR A 222 -14.78 0.82 -4.82
C TYR A 222 -14.33 1.78 -3.72
N ILE A 223 -13.13 1.55 -3.18
CA ILE A 223 -12.49 2.39 -2.16
C ILE A 223 -11.13 2.84 -2.69
N ASP A 224 -10.91 4.15 -2.73
CA ASP A 224 -9.59 4.74 -3.02
C ASP A 224 -8.84 4.93 -1.70
N ILE A 225 -7.70 4.26 -1.55
CA ILE A 225 -6.79 4.43 -0.41
C ILE A 225 -5.89 5.64 -0.64
N ILE A 226 -5.83 6.54 0.36
CA ILE A 226 -5.03 7.76 0.34
C ILE A 226 -4.19 7.82 1.62
N VAL A 227 -2.88 8.02 1.50
CA VAL A 227 -2.01 8.17 2.68
C VAL A 227 -1.99 9.62 3.14
N SER A 228 -2.34 9.83 4.40
CA SER A 228 -2.33 11.13 5.08
C SER A 228 -1.00 11.41 5.76
N ALA A 229 -0.39 10.39 6.37
CA ALA A 229 0.94 10.52 6.93
C ALA A 229 1.67 9.18 7.05
N LEU A 230 2.99 9.25 7.08
CA LEU A 230 3.87 8.19 7.57
C LEU A 230 4.57 8.70 8.84
N GLU A 231 4.29 8.10 9.98
CA GLU A 231 4.93 8.43 11.26
C GLU A 231 5.87 7.33 11.70
N MET A 232 7.17 7.62 11.72
CA MET A 232 8.22 6.70 12.14
C MET A 232 8.65 7.05 13.56
N TRP A 233 8.53 6.09 14.47
CA TRP A 233 8.99 6.21 15.85
C TRP A 233 10.51 5.96 15.93
N SER A 234 11.26 6.87 15.31
CA SER A 234 12.69 6.70 15.02
C SER A 234 13.61 6.60 16.24
N GLU A 235 13.18 7.12 17.40
CA GLU A 235 14.00 7.17 18.62
C GLU A 235 13.50 6.22 19.72
N LYS A 236 12.19 6.02 19.81
CA LYS A 236 11.53 5.11 20.75
C LYS A 236 10.05 4.97 20.41
N ASP A 237 9.43 3.91 20.87
CA ASP A 237 7.98 3.77 20.80
C ASP A 237 7.25 4.83 21.64
N LEU A 238 6.12 5.31 21.13
CA LEU A 238 5.25 6.26 21.82
C LEU A 238 4.11 5.57 22.61
N ILE A 239 4.02 4.25 22.48
CA ILE A 239 3.13 3.37 23.24
C ILE A 239 3.93 2.19 23.80
N ASN A 240 3.29 1.37 24.63
CA ASN A 240 3.83 0.08 25.00
C ASN A 240 3.53 -0.93 23.87
N VAL A 241 4.54 -1.26 23.06
CA VAL A 241 4.44 -2.34 22.06
C VAL A 241 4.84 -3.64 22.75
N GLU A 242 3.92 -4.61 22.76
CA GLU A 242 4.06 -5.92 23.41
C GLU A 242 3.90 -7.05 22.37
N THR A 243 4.37 -8.25 22.71
CA THR A 243 4.11 -9.46 21.91
C THR A 243 2.62 -9.84 21.90
N SER A 244 1.85 -9.40 22.90
CA SER A 244 0.40 -9.48 22.83
C SER A 244 -0.14 -8.46 21.81
N ALA A 245 -0.60 -8.95 20.66
CA ALA A 245 -1.24 -8.13 19.64
C ALA A 245 -2.45 -7.36 20.19
N GLU A 246 -3.20 -7.95 21.13
CA GLU A 246 -4.35 -7.32 21.78
C GLU A 246 -3.95 -6.09 22.61
N ASN A 247 -2.92 -6.21 23.46
CA ASN A 247 -2.42 -5.11 24.27
C ASN A 247 -1.81 -4.00 23.42
N THR A 248 -1.08 -4.37 22.36
CA THR A 248 -0.52 -3.42 21.40
C THR A 248 -1.61 -2.66 20.64
N LEU A 249 -2.63 -3.36 20.11
CA LEU A 249 -3.76 -2.75 19.42
C LEU A 249 -4.52 -1.77 20.33
N LYS A 250 -4.79 -2.18 21.58
CA LYS A 250 -5.45 -1.32 22.56
C LYS A 250 -4.64 -0.06 22.83
N SER A 251 -3.34 -0.21 23.10
CA SER A 251 -2.44 0.91 23.38
C SER A 251 -2.33 1.85 22.17
N PHE A 252 -2.28 1.30 20.96
CA PHE A 252 -2.23 2.07 19.72
C PHE A 252 -3.53 2.88 19.49
N GLY A 253 -4.69 2.27 19.70
CA GLY A 253 -5.98 2.95 19.63
C GLY A 253 -6.11 4.08 20.66
N GLU A 254 -5.62 3.86 21.89
CA GLU A 254 -5.60 4.88 22.95
C GLU A 254 -4.69 6.05 22.59
N TRP A 255 -3.50 5.78 22.05
CA TRP A 255 -2.60 6.82 21.56
C TRP A 255 -3.19 7.58 20.38
N ARG A 256 -3.81 6.90 19.41
CA ARG A 256 -4.47 7.57 18.29
C ARG A 256 -5.54 8.55 18.77
N ALA A 257 -6.41 8.11 19.67
CA ALA A 257 -7.51 8.92 20.19
C ALA A 257 -7.02 10.12 21.03
N LYS A 258 -5.88 9.98 21.72
CA LYS A 258 -5.32 11.00 22.60
C LYS A 258 -4.40 11.99 21.87
N ASP A 259 -3.74 11.57 20.80
CA ASP A 259 -2.64 12.31 20.18
C ASP A 259 -2.84 12.47 18.67
N LEU A 260 -2.83 11.37 17.90
CA LEU A 260 -2.77 11.42 16.44
C LEU A 260 -3.94 12.18 15.81
N ILE A 261 -5.18 11.93 16.27
CA ILE A 261 -6.40 12.55 15.71
C ILE A 261 -6.45 14.06 15.87
N HIS A 262 -5.67 14.62 16.80
CA HIS A 262 -5.59 16.06 17.01
C HIS A 262 -4.55 16.75 16.13
N ARG A 263 -3.74 15.98 15.40
CA ARG A 263 -2.62 16.51 14.61
C ARG A 263 -2.80 16.32 13.12
N ILE A 264 -3.39 15.20 12.72
CA ILE A 264 -3.49 14.78 11.32
C ILE A 264 -4.92 14.34 11.08
N SER A 265 -5.57 14.91 10.07
CA SER A 265 -6.87 14.42 9.61
C SER A 265 -6.69 13.07 8.95
N HIS A 266 -7.44 12.06 9.37
CA HIS A 266 -7.41 10.71 8.80
C HIS A 266 -8.62 9.90 9.29
N ASP A 267 -8.95 8.87 8.54
CA ASP A 267 -10.08 7.96 8.78
C ASP A 267 -9.67 6.74 9.59
N ASN A 268 -8.48 6.22 9.28
CA ASN A 268 -7.94 4.97 9.82
C ASN A 268 -6.43 5.08 10.08
N ALA A 269 -5.91 4.35 11.07
CA ALA A 269 -4.46 4.28 11.29
C ALA A 269 -3.98 2.84 11.46
N GLN A 270 -2.83 2.50 10.91
CA GLN A 270 -2.27 1.16 10.99
C GLN A 270 -0.84 1.21 11.53
N LEU A 271 -0.54 0.39 12.53
CA LEU A 271 0.80 0.24 13.09
C LEU A 271 1.50 -0.96 12.44
N LEU A 272 2.70 -0.71 11.91
CA LEU A 272 3.64 -1.73 11.45
C LEU A 272 4.73 -1.92 12.49
N THR A 273 5.02 -3.18 12.83
CA THR A 273 6.01 -3.52 13.86
C THR A 273 6.88 -4.69 13.43
N ALA A 274 8.14 -4.73 13.86
CA ALA A 274 8.98 -5.92 13.76
C ALA A 274 8.93 -6.80 15.02
N THR A 275 8.12 -6.43 16.02
CA THR A 275 7.82 -7.26 17.17
C THR A 275 7.13 -8.53 16.71
N ASP A 276 7.64 -9.68 17.14
CA ASP A 276 7.02 -10.97 16.90
C ASP A 276 5.86 -11.15 17.88
N PHE A 277 4.63 -11.24 17.36
CA PHE A 277 3.47 -11.39 18.22
C PHE A 277 3.34 -12.83 18.75
N ASP A 278 2.61 -12.98 19.85
CA ASP A 278 2.44 -14.27 20.50
C ASP A 278 1.76 -15.29 19.57
N GLY A 279 2.38 -16.46 19.46
CA GLY A 279 1.86 -17.60 18.72
C GLY A 279 1.83 -17.35 17.20
N PRO A 280 0.75 -17.73 16.50
CA PRO A 280 0.68 -17.62 15.05
C PRO A 280 0.31 -16.21 14.54
N THR A 281 0.07 -15.25 15.43
CA THR A 281 -0.54 -13.97 15.10
C THR A 281 0.41 -13.07 14.31
N ILE A 282 -0.04 -12.49 13.21
CA ILE A 282 0.73 -11.50 12.42
C ILE A 282 -0.02 -10.19 12.19
N GLY A 283 -1.28 -10.13 12.61
CA GLY A 283 -2.14 -8.97 12.44
C GLY A 283 -3.35 -9.04 13.35
N LEU A 284 -3.86 -7.87 13.76
CA LEU A 284 -5.09 -7.75 14.53
C LEU A 284 -5.72 -6.37 14.32
N ALA A 285 -7.04 -6.34 14.15
CA ALA A 285 -7.83 -5.13 14.04
C ALA A 285 -9.18 -5.24 14.75
N TYR A 286 -9.80 -4.10 15.04
CA TYR A 286 -11.19 -4.07 15.48
C TYR A 286 -12.12 -4.24 14.27
N VAL A 287 -13.18 -5.03 14.42
CA VAL A 287 -14.15 -5.23 13.33
C VAL A 287 -15.17 -4.09 13.30
N ALA A 288 -15.57 -3.66 12.09
CA ALA A 288 -16.65 -2.70 11.86
C ALA A 288 -16.47 -1.34 12.56
N SER A 289 -15.22 -0.88 12.67
CA SER A 289 -14.81 0.28 13.47
C SER A 289 -14.37 1.50 12.65
N MET A 290 -14.55 1.51 11.33
CA MET A 290 -14.17 2.63 10.46
C MET A 290 -14.74 3.98 10.97
N CYS A 291 -13.92 5.04 11.00
CA CYS A 291 -14.24 6.36 11.58
C CYS A 291 -14.34 6.45 13.11
N ASP A 292 -14.29 5.34 13.86
CA ASP A 292 -14.20 5.41 15.32
C ASP A 292 -12.85 6.00 15.73
N PRO A 293 -12.79 7.06 16.58
CA PRO A 293 -11.55 7.77 16.90
C PRO A 293 -10.53 6.91 17.66
N LYS A 294 -10.95 5.84 18.34
CA LYS A 294 -10.07 4.92 19.06
C LYS A 294 -9.88 3.60 18.31
N ARG A 295 -10.93 3.09 17.67
CA ARG A 295 -10.97 1.71 17.16
C ARG A 295 -10.78 1.58 15.66
N SER A 296 -10.78 2.66 14.88
CA SER A 296 -10.42 2.58 13.46
C SER A 296 -8.90 2.41 13.30
N VAL A 297 -8.42 1.26 13.77
CA VAL A 297 -7.01 0.90 13.81
C VAL A 297 -6.80 -0.60 13.59
N GLY A 298 -5.59 -0.93 13.14
CA GLY A 298 -5.03 -2.28 13.15
C GLY A 298 -3.55 -2.26 13.47
N VAL A 299 -3.01 -3.42 13.84
CA VAL A 299 -1.59 -3.67 14.05
C VAL A 299 -1.15 -4.82 13.17
N VAL A 300 -0.01 -4.71 12.53
CA VAL A 300 0.53 -5.69 11.57
C VAL A 300 2.01 -5.90 11.82
N GLN A 301 2.40 -7.16 11.96
CA GLN A 301 3.80 -7.57 12.01
C GLN A 301 4.41 -7.51 10.61
N ASP A 302 5.61 -6.95 10.50
CA ASP A 302 6.42 -6.94 9.27
C ASP A 302 7.10 -8.31 9.10
N HIS A 303 6.27 -9.32 8.86
CA HIS A 303 6.56 -10.74 9.05
C HIS A 303 7.26 -11.43 7.86
N SER A 304 7.49 -10.73 6.75
CA SER A 304 8.08 -11.30 5.53
C SER A 304 9.04 -10.33 4.85
N SER A 305 10.05 -10.88 4.16
CA SER A 305 10.89 -10.15 3.20
C SER A 305 10.17 -9.86 1.87
N VAL A 306 9.02 -10.49 1.64
CA VAL A 306 8.18 -10.25 0.46
C VAL A 306 7.15 -9.16 0.81
N ASN A 307 7.39 -7.94 0.31
CA ASN A 307 6.53 -6.76 0.55
C ASN A 307 5.04 -7.04 0.28
N HIS A 308 4.75 -7.79 -0.79
CA HIS A 308 3.39 -8.17 -1.17
C HIS A 308 2.64 -8.87 -0.04
N LEU A 309 3.29 -9.73 0.75
CA LEU A 309 2.60 -10.44 1.84
C LEU A 309 2.23 -9.52 2.99
N VAL A 310 3.13 -8.64 3.40
CA VAL A 310 2.86 -7.67 4.47
C VAL A 310 1.80 -6.67 4.01
N ALA A 311 1.83 -6.25 2.74
CA ALA A 311 0.79 -5.43 2.13
C ALA A 311 -0.60 -6.09 2.20
N ILE A 312 -0.67 -7.40 1.96
CA ILE A 312 -1.92 -8.16 2.00
C ILE A 312 -2.41 -8.37 3.43
N THR A 313 -1.51 -8.59 4.40
CA THR A 313 -1.88 -8.57 5.82
C THR A 313 -2.45 -7.21 6.22
N LEU A 314 -1.83 -6.11 5.77
CA LEU A 314 -2.35 -4.77 6.01
C LEU A 314 -3.71 -4.54 5.34
N ALA A 315 -3.90 -5.02 4.11
CA ALA A 315 -5.21 -5.01 3.44
C ALA A 315 -6.27 -5.79 4.22
N HIS A 316 -5.91 -6.94 4.78
CA HIS A 316 -6.77 -7.81 5.58
C HIS A 316 -7.26 -7.08 6.85
N GLU A 317 -6.34 -6.47 7.61
CA GLU A 317 -6.68 -5.77 8.86
C GLU A 317 -7.53 -4.52 8.62
N ILE A 318 -7.27 -3.75 7.55
CA ILE A 318 -8.14 -2.62 7.17
C ILE A 318 -9.55 -3.11 6.79
N ALA A 319 -9.68 -4.29 6.17
CA ALA A 319 -10.97 -4.83 5.77
C ALA A 319 -11.80 -5.28 6.98
N HIS A 320 -11.17 -5.78 8.05
CA HIS A 320 -11.85 -5.97 9.34
C HIS A 320 -12.44 -4.65 9.85
N ASN A 321 -11.70 -3.53 9.80
CA ASN A 321 -12.24 -2.22 10.19
C ASN A 321 -13.47 -1.81 9.35
N LEU A 322 -13.57 -2.28 8.10
CA LEU A 322 -14.73 -2.12 7.21
C LEU A 322 -15.83 -3.18 7.40
N GLY A 323 -15.80 -3.93 8.50
CA GLY A 323 -16.83 -4.91 8.84
C GLY A 323 -16.77 -6.20 8.04
N VAL A 324 -15.66 -6.47 7.36
CA VAL A 324 -15.45 -7.75 6.65
C VAL A 324 -14.88 -8.77 7.62
N HIS A 325 -15.50 -9.94 7.71
CA HIS A 325 -15.00 -11.06 8.50
C HIS A 325 -14.16 -12.02 7.66
N HIS A 326 -13.47 -12.95 8.32
CA HIS A 326 -12.73 -14.02 7.67
C HIS A 326 -13.57 -14.81 6.65
N ASP A 327 -12.94 -15.14 5.53
CA ASP A 327 -13.51 -15.97 4.48
C ASP A 327 -13.79 -17.39 4.98
N LYS A 328 -14.90 -17.94 4.48
CA LYS A 328 -15.32 -19.34 4.71
C LYS A 328 -15.12 -20.13 3.42
N SER A 329 -15.30 -21.45 3.48
CA SER A 329 -15.19 -22.33 2.30
C SER A 329 -16.19 -22.02 1.17
N SER A 330 -17.24 -21.25 1.46
CA SER A 330 -18.22 -20.79 0.47
C SER A 330 -17.79 -19.54 -0.31
N CYS A 331 -16.72 -18.87 0.13
CA CYS A 331 -16.25 -17.61 -0.45
C CYS A 331 -15.22 -17.88 -1.55
N SER A 332 -15.27 -17.12 -2.63
CA SER A 332 -14.40 -17.30 -3.79
C SER A 332 -13.84 -15.98 -4.31
N CYS A 333 -12.58 -16.02 -4.75
CA CYS A 333 -11.91 -14.93 -5.45
C CYS A 333 -11.25 -15.41 -6.76
N GLY A 334 -11.82 -16.47 -7.36
CA GLY A 334 -11.24 -17.17 -8.51
C GLY A 334 -10.69 -18.55 -8.13
N SER A 335 -10.36 -19.36 -9.14
CA SER A 335 -9.82 -20.70 -8.93
C SER A 335 -8.32 -20.68 -8.67
N GLY A 336 -7.86 -21.42 -7.65
CA GLY A 336 -6.43 -21.59 -7.35
C GLY A 336 -5.79 -20.43 -6.59
N TYR A 337 -6.60 -19.54 -6.00
CA TYR A 337 -6.12 -18.47 -5.15
C TYR A 337 -6.66 -18.61 -3.73
N THR A 338 -5.86 -18.11 -2.80
CA THR A 338 -6.31 -17.78 -1.48
C THR A 338 -6.71 -16.30 -1.44
N CYS A 339 -7.84 -16.00 -0.82
CA CYS A 339 -8.42 -14.67 -0.82
C CYS A 339 -7.86 -13.83 0.34
N ILE A 340 -7.87 -12.49 0.21
CA ILE A 340 -7.30 -11.56 1.20
C ILE A 340 -7.82 -11.87 2.60
N MET A 341 -9.12 -12.16 2.74
CA MET A 341 -9.75 -12.41 4.04
C MET A 341 -9.63 -13.85 4.52
N SER A 342 -8.78 -14.68 3.92
CA SER A 342 -8.41 -15.98 4.50
C SER A 342 -7.85 -15.78 5.91
N PRO A 343 -8.32 -16.54 6.93
CA PRO A 343 -7.87 -16.36 8.32
C PRO A 343 -6.38 -16.70 8.51
N VAL A 344 -5.85 -17.56 7.66
CA VAL A 344 -4.45 -18.03 7.69
C VAL A 344 -3.80 -17.63 6.37
N ILE A 345 -2.59 -17.07 6.44
CA ILE A 345 -1.76 -16.89 5.25
C ILE A 345 -1.23 -18.26 4.88
N ASN A 346 -1.61 -18.73 3.71
CA ASN A 346 -0.98 -19.88 3.10
C ASN A 346 -0.05 -19.41 1.98
N SER A 347 0.68 -20.37 1.44
CA SER A 347 1.75 -20.09 0.48
C SER A 347 1.29 -19.89 -0.97
N GLU A 348 0.05 -19.51 -1.18
CA GLU A 348 -0.48 -19.14 -2.49
C GLU A 348 -0.45 -17.61 -2.64
N VAL A 349 -0.51 -17.12 -3.87
CA VAL A 349 -0.64 -15.67 -4.06
C VAL A 349 -2.01 -15.22 -3.59
N ILE A 350 -2.00 -14.44 -2.51
CA ILE A 350 -3.18 -13.77 -1.99
C ILE A 350 -3.21 -12.35 -2.56
N LYS A 351 -4.25 -12.00 -3.32
CA LYS A 351 -4.39 -10.64 -3.89
C LYS A 351 -5.81 -10.09 -3.90
N TYR A 352 -6.80 -10.97 -3.95
CA TYR A 352 -8.17 -10.58 -4.23
C TYR A 352 -9.05 -10.74 -3.00
N PHE A 353 -9.90 -9.74 -2.78
CA PHE A 353 -11.06 -9.90 -1.92
C PHE A 353 -12.03 -10.89 -2.57
N SER A 354 -12.66 -11.73 -1.75
CA SER A 354 -13.69 -12.65 -2.19
C SER A 354 -15.00 -11.94 -2.54
N ASP A 355 -15.90 -12.67 -3.19
CA ASP A 355 -17.32 -12.31 -3.31
C ASP A 355 -17.98 -12.02 -1.95
N CYS A 356 -17.72 -12.85 -0.93
CA CYS A 356 -18.16 -12.62 0.44
C CYS A 356 -17.63 -11.30 1.01
N SER A 357 -16.34 -11.01 0.80
CA SER A 357 -15.70 -9.79 1.28
C SER A 357 -16.34 -8.55 0.67
N TYR A 358 -16.60 -8.59 -0.65
CA TYR A 358 -17.33 -7.54 -1.34
C TYR A 358 -18.71 -7.31 -0.73
N ILE A 359 -19.51 -8.37 -0.58
CA ILE A 359 -20.87 -8.26 -0.05
C ILE A 359 -20.86 -7.65 1.37
N GLN A 360 -20.04 -8.19 2.27
CA GLN A 360 -19.96 -7.71 3.66
C GLN A 360 -19.52 -6.24 3.75
N CYS A 361 -18.51 -5.85 2.96
CA CYS A 361 -18.05 -4.46 2.93
C CYS A 361 -19.16 -3.51 2.44
N ARG A 362 -19.88 -3.88 1.37
CA ARG A 362 -20.99 -3.06 0.85
C ARG A 362 -22.15 -2.98 1.85
N GLU A 363 -22.47 -4.06 2.53
CA GLU A 363 -23.49 -4.08 3.58
C GLU A 363 -23.11 -3.19 4.76
N TYR A 364 -21.86 -3.27 5.26
CA TYR A 364 -21.36 -2.38 6.31
C TYR A 364 -21.45 -0.91 5.90
N ILE A 365 -20.94 -0.55 4.72
CA ILE A 365 -20.96 0.84 4.23
C ILE A 365 -22.40 1.35 4.08
N SER A 366 -23.31 0.51 3.58
CA SER A 366 -24.72 0.85 3.40
C SER A 366 -25.44 1.05 4.73
N LYS A 367 -25.22 0.14 5.68
CA LYS A 367 -25.94 0.09 6.95
C LYS A 367 -25.40 1.09 7.97
N GLU A 368 -24.09 1.15 8.15
CA GLU A 368 -23.43 1.95 9.17
C GLU A 368 -23.09 3.36 8.67
N ASN A 369 -23.00 3.54 7.35
CA ASN A 369 -22.75 4.81 6.68
C ASN A 369 -21.60 5.62 7.33
N PRO A 370 -20.38 5.05 7.41
CA PRO A 370 -19.23 5.69 8.05
C PRO A 370 -18.92 7.03 7.36
N PRO A 371 -19.14 8.19 8.01
CA PRO A 371 -19.18 9.47 7.33
C PRO A 371 -17.81 9.94 6.84
N CYS A 372 -16.73 9.53 7.49
CA CYS A 372 -15.36 9.95 7.18
C CYS A 372 -14.86 9.42 5.83
N ILE A 373 -15.44 8.32 5.31
CA ILE A 373 -15.05 7.78 4.00
C ILE A 373 -15.95 8.24 2.84
N LEU A 374 -16.89 9.17 3.10
CA LEU A 374 -17.79 9.74 2.10
C LEU A 374 -17.19 10.96 1.40
N ASN A 375 -16.29 11.68 2.07
CA ASN A 375 -15.66 12.88 1.52
C ASN A 375 -14.59 12.51 0.49
N LYS A 376 -14.83 12.88 -0.77
CA LYS A 376 -13.75 12.96 -1.74
C LYS A 376 -12.73 14.01 -1.27
N PRO A 377 -11.44 13.68 -1.16
CA PRO A 377 -10.42 14.68 -0.84
C PRO A 377 -10.44 15.81 -1.85
N LEU A 378 -10.32 17.05 -1.38
CA LEU A 378 -10.33 18.24 -2.23
C LEU A 378 -9.07 18.29 -3.11
N ARG A 379 -9.14 17.70 -4.31
CA ARG A 379 -8.15 17.91 -5.35
C ARG A 379 -8.60 19.05 -6.26
N THR A 380 -7.88 20.16 -6.21
CA THR A 380 -7.93 21.17 -7.26
C THR A 380 -6.87 20.79 -8.26
N ASP A 381 -7.26 20.17 -9.38
CA ASP A 381 -6.41 20.04 -10.57
C ASP A 381 -6.12 21.47 -11.08
N THR A 382 -5.22 22.17 -10.41
CA THR A 382 -4.62 23.36 -10.99
C THR A 382 -3.59 22.82 -11.95
N VAL A 383 -4.05 22.46 -13.16
CA VAL A 383 -3.19 22.45 -14.33
C VAL A 383 -2.46 23.78 -14.27
N SER A 384 -1.16 23.72 -13.96
CA SER A 384 -0.25 24.85 -14.06
C SER A 384 -0.33 25.33 -15.50
N THR A 385 -1.26 26.24 -15.77
CA THR A 385 -1.29 26.98 -17.03
C THR A 385 0.00 27.78 -17.03
N PRO A 386 0.90 27.58 -18.00
CA PRO A 386 2.10 28.38 -18.09
C PRO A 386 1.65 29.81 -18.32
N VAL A 387 1.77 30.65 -17.29
CA VAL A 387 1.58 32.09 -17.45
C VAL A 387 2.70 32.54 -18.36
N SER A 388 2.36 32.79 -19.62
CA SER A 388 3.23 33.40 -20.61
C SER A 388 3.46 34.85 -20.17
N GLY A 389 4.45 35.04 -19.29
CA GLY A 389 4.96 36.34 -18.93
C GLY A 389 5.75 36.89 -20.11
N ASN A 390 5.07 37.50 -21.07
CA ASN A 390 5.69 38.54 -21.87
C ASN A 390 5.93 39.71 -20.90
N GLU A 391 7.07 39.67 -20.21
CA GLU A 391 7.62 40.86 -19.59
C GLU A 391 7.78 41.92 -20.67
N LEU A 392 6.91 42.91 -20.57
CA LEU A 392 7.07 44.22 -21.17
C LEU A 392 8.50 44.68 -20.87
N LEU A 393 9.35 44.65 -21.91
CA LEU A 393 10.57 45.44 -21.95
C LEU A 393 10.14 46.91 -21.95
N GLU A 394 9.94 47.47 -20.76
CA GLU A 394 9.74 48.90 -20.57
C GLU A 394 11.01 49.63 -21.03
N ALA A 395 10.83 50.45 -22.05
CA ALA A 395 11.78 51.43 -22.51
C ALA A 395 11.97 52.50 -21.41
N GLY A 396 13.08 52.41 -20.69
CA GLY A 396 13.54 53.44 -19.76
C GLY A 396 14.98 53.82 -20.07
N LYS A 397 15.21 54.45 -21.23
CA LYS A 397 16.35 55.36 -21.40
C LYS A 397 15.92 56.67 -20.75
N ASP A 398 16.58 57.08 -19.68
CA ASP A 398 16.85 58.48 -19.44
C ASP A 398 18.16 58.61 -18.66
N TYR A 399 18.99 59.49 -19.19
CA TYR A 399 20.24 59.97 -18.62
C TYR A 399 19.89 61.08 -17.64
N ASP A 400 20.46 61.03 -16.43
CA ASP A 400 20.99 62.19 -15.70
C ASP A 400 21.92 61.72 -14.57
#